data_AF-A0A7Y3UQR6-F1
#
_entry.id   AF-A0A7Y3UQR6-F1
#
_cell.length_a   1.000
_cell.length_b   1.000
_cell.length_c   1.000
_cell.angle_alpha   90.00
_cell.angle_beta   90.00
_cell.angle_gamma   90.00
#
_symmetry.space_group_name_H-M   'P 1'
#
loop_
_entity.id
_entity.type
_entity.pdbx_description
1 polymer ?
#
loop_
_entity_poly.entity_id
_entity_poly.type
_entity_poly.pdbx_seq_one_letter_code
_entity_poly.pdbx_strand_id
1 'polypeptide(L)'
;MKRLALLVLAGLLYWAWQERQALADFPDILSAYSAKEYCSCRFVMGFDQAYCHGYVKQWLPLTLLEENSRQRQVTAEGLGRRNQAAWQGAREGCRLLP
;
A
#
# COMPACT_ATOMS: atom_id res chain seq x y z
N MET A 1 -21.27 -23.78 -25.88
CA MET A 1 -20.41 -23.54 -24.70
C MET A 1 -19.02 -23.04 -25.05
N LYS A 2 -18.22 -23.74 -25.90
CA LYS A 2 -16.85 -23.28 -26.28
C LYS A 2 -16.79 -21.87 -26.87
N ARG A 3 -17.70 -21.52 -27.78
CA ARG A 3 -17.76 -20.17 -28.38
C ARG A 3 -18.02 -19.07 -27.36
N LEU A 4 -18.89 -19.33 -26.38
CA LEU A 4 -19.18 -18.39 -25.29
C LEU A 4 -17.95 -18.19 -24.40
N ALA A 5 -17.26 -19.28 -24.04
CA ALA A 5 -16.02 -19.20 -23.26
C ALA A 5 -14.94 -18.38 -23.98
N LEU A 6 -14.80 -18.54 -25.30
CA LEU A 6 -13.87 -17.75 -26.11
C LEU A 6 -14.25 -16.25 -26.14
N LEU A 7 -15.54 -15.94 -26.25
CA LEU A 7 -16.02 -14.55 -26.20
C LEU A 7 -15.76 -13.91 -24.83
N VAL A 8 -16.02 -14.64 -23.75
CA VAL A 8 -15.72 -14.17 -22.38
C VAL A 8 -14.22 -13.96 -22.20
N LEU A 9 -13.38 -14.89 -22.65
CA LEU A 9 -11.92 -14.75 -22.59
C LEU A 9 -11.43 -13.53 -23.37
N ALA A 10 -11.93 -13.32 -24.59
CA ALA A 10 -11.59 -12.15 -25.40
C ALA A 10 -12.03 -10.83 -24.72
N GLY A 11 -13.21 -10.82 -24.10
CA GLY A 11 -13.70 -9.69 -23.32
C GLY A 11 -12.80 -9.40 -22.11
N LEU A 12 -12.40 -10.42 -21.35
CA LEU A 12 -11.50 -10.28 -20.21
C LEU A 12 -10.11 -9.77 -20.62
N LEU A 13 -9.56 -10.28 -21.72
CA LEU A 13 -8.28 -9.81 -22.25
C LEU A 13 -8.34 -8.36 -22.71
N TYR A 14 -9.41 -7.99 -23.42
CA TYR A 14 -9.64 -6.60 -23.83
C TYR A 14 -9.77 -5.67 -22.61
N TRP A 15 -10.54 -6.08 -21.61
CA TRP A 15 -10.71 -5.33 -20.37
C TRP A 15 -9.38 -5.18 -19.61
N ALA A 16 -8.62 -6.27 -19.43
CA ALA A 16 -7.31 -6.24 -18.78
C ALA A 16 -6.32 -5.33 -19.53
N TRP A 17 -6.41 -5.24 -20.85
CA TRP A 17 -5.60 -4.32 -21.64
C TRP A 17 -5.98 -2.84 -21.42
N GLN A 18 -7.28 -2.55 -21.32
CA GLN A 18 -7.77 -1.20 -21.01
C GLN A 18 -7.35 -0.79 -19.59
N GLU A 19 -7.52 -1.69 -18.61
CA GLU A 19 -7.23 -1.44 -17.19
C GLU A 19 -5.79 -1.79 -16.77
N ARG A 20 -4.88 -1.99 -17.74
CA ARG A 20 -3.51 -2.45 -17.47
C ARG A 20 -2.76 -1.60 -16.45
N GLN A 21 -3.01 -0.28 -16.46
CA GLN A 21 -2.37 0.66 -15.54
C GLN A 21 -2.92 0.47 -14.12
N ALA A 22 -4.24 0.44 -13.97
CA ALA A 22 -4.87 0.20 -12.67
C ALA A 22 -4.46 -1.16 -12.08
N LEU A 23 -4.38 -2.20 -12.92
CA LEU A 23 -3.89 -3.53 -12.52
C LEU A 23 -2.41 -3.51 -12.10
N ALA A 24 -1.58 -2.70 -12.75
CA ALA A 24 -0.17 -2.56 -12.41
C ALA A 24 0.06 -1.74 -11.13
N ASP A 25 -0.77 -0.73 -10.87
CA ASP A 25 -0.66 0.16 -9.71
C ASP A 25 -1.24 -0.44 -8.43
N PHE A 26 -2.30 -1.27 -8.54
CA PHE A 26 -2.99 -1.83 -7.38
C PHE A 26 -2.08 -2.53 -6.35
N PRO A 27 -1.11 -3.38 -6.74
CA PRO A 27 -0.25 -4.05 -5.77
C PRO A 27 0.59 -3.09 -4.91
N ASP A 28 0.94 -1.91 -5.43
CA ASP A 28 1.77 -0.93 -4.73
C ASP A 28 0.97 -0.16 -3.66
N ILE A 29 -0.33 0.00 -3.89
CA ILE A 29 -1.23 0.77 -3.00
C ILE A 29 -1.20 0.22 -1.56
N LEU A 30 -1.22 -1.11 -1.39
CA LEU A 30 -1.33 -1.72 -0.05
C LEU A 30 -0.15 -1.35 0.86
N SER A 31 1.08 -1.57 0.39
CA SER A 31 2.29 -1.26 1.14
C SER A 31 2.53 0.25 1.22
N ALA A 32 2.28 1.00 0.15
CA ALA A 32 2.43 2.46 0.14
C ALA A 32 1.47 3.14 1.14
N TYR A 33 0.19 2.80 1.10
CA TYR A 33 -0.81 3.29 2.05
C TYR A 33 -0.39 2.95 3.48
N SER A 34 -0.07 1.68 3.75
CA SER A 34 0.22 1.21 5.11
C SER A 34 1.45 1.87 5.69
N ALA A 35 2.54 1.99 4.92
CA ALA A 35 3.76 2.68 5.36
C ALA A 35 3.48 4.16 5.68
N LYS A 36 2.81 4.87 4.77
CA LYS A 36 2.56 6.31 4.91
C LYS A 36 1.59 6.62 6.05
N GLU A 37 0.45 5.95 6.10
CA GLU A 37 -0.57 6.22 7.10
C GLU A 37 -0.14 5.79 8.51
N TYR A 38 0.61 4.69 8.63
CA TYR A 38 1.19 4.29 9.91
C TYR A 38 2.24 5.32 10.36
N CYS A 39 3.12 5.77 9.45
CA CYS A 39 4.09 6.84 9.74
C CYS A 39 3.38 8.11 10.22
N SER A 40 2.34 8.57 9.52
CA SER A 40 1.57 9.75 9.92
C SER A 40 0.92 9.57 11.28
N CYS A 41 0.27 8.43 11.52
CA CYS A 41 -0.34 8.08 12.81
C CYS A 41 0.69 8.16 13.95
N ARG A 42 1.90 7.64 13.73
CA ARG A 42 2.97 7.60 14.74
C ARG A 42 3.67 8.92 14.96
N PHE A 43 4.10 9.60 13.90
CA PHE A 43 5.06 10.69 13.97
C PHE A 43 4.47 12.07 13.66
N VAL A 44 3.29 12.13 13.04
CA VAL A 44 2.53 13.38 12.88
C VAL A 44 1.49 13.51 13.99
N MET A 45 0.69 12.46 14.21
CA MET A 45 -0.38 12.49 15.22
C MET A 45 0.09 12.11 16.62
N GLY A 46 1.18 11.33 16.74
CA GLY A 46 1.75 10.96 18.03
C GLY A 46 1.03 9.82 18.75
N PHE A 47 0.20 9.04 18.06
CA PHE A 47 -0.48 7.88 18.66
C PHE A 47 0.47 6.71 18.90
N ASP A 48 0.12 5.79 19.80
CA ASP A 48 0.93 4.61 20.09
C ASP A 48 0.91 3.57 18.95
N GLN A 49 1.83 2.62 19.01
CA GLN A 49 2.00 1.60 17.97
C GLN A 49 0.78 0.69 17.84
N ALA A 50 0.18 0.26 18.95
CA ALA A 50 -0.94 -0.68 18.91
C ALA A 50 -2.15 -0.05 18.22
N TYR A 51 -2.45 1.22 18.53
CA TYR A 51 -3.47 1.98 17.84
C TYR A 51 -3.16 2.09 16.34
N CYS A 52 -1.94 2.50 15.99
CA CYS A 52 -1.56 2.69 14.58
C CYS A 52 -1.56 1.39 13.77
N HIS A 53 -1.20 0.26 14.37
CA HIS A 53 -1.34 -1.06 13.76
C HIS A 53 -2.80 -1.40 13.44
N GLY A 54 -3.72 -1.09 14.35
CA GLY A 54 -5.16 -1.25 14.12
C GLY A 54 -5.68 -0.30 13.04
N TYR A 55 -5.23 0.96 13.06
CA TYR A 55 -5.65 2.02 12.14
C TYR A 55 -5.35 1.68 10.67
N VAL A 56 -4.15 1.16 10.38
CA VAL A 56 -3.77 0.85 8.99
C VAL A 56 -4.20 -0.54 8.53
N LYS A 57 -4.82 -1.34 9.39
CA LYS A 57 -5.19 -2.72 9.06
C LYS A 57 -6.17 -2.75 7.88
N GLN A 58 -5.79 -3.47 6.84
CA GLN A 58 -6.62 -3.71 5.65
C GLN A 58 -7.15 -5.14 5.62
N TRP A 59 -8.12 -5.39 4.72
CA TRP A 59 -8.61 -6.74 4.43
C TRP A 59 -7.53 -7.65 3.85
N LEU A 60 -6.63 -7.09 3.05
CA LEU A 60 -5.48 -7.81 2.51
C LEU A 60 -4.34 -7.77 3.55
N PRO A 61 -3.69 -8.92 3.82
CA PRO A 61 -2.62 -8.97 4.79
C PRO A 61 -1.34 -8.31 4.25
N LEU A 62 -0.64 -7.60 5.13
CA LEU A 62 0.75 -7.24 4.93
C LEU A 62 1.64 -8.42 5.29
N THR A 63 2.74 -8.60 4.55
CA THR A 63 3.80 -9.54 4.91
C THR A 63 4.80 -8.91 5.87
N LEU A 64 4.92 -7.58 5.86
CA LEU A 64 5.82 -6.82 6.73
C LEU A 64 5.18 -5.47 7.11
N LEU A 65 5.34 -5.07 8.36
CA LEU A 65 5.11 -3.70 8.82
C LEU A 65 6.07 -3.40 9.97
N GLU A 66 7.10 -2.60 9.71
CA GLU A 66 8.18 -2.32 10.66
C GLU A 66 8.38 -0.82 10.83
N GLU A 67 8.53 -0.40 12.08
CA GLU A 67 8.82 0.98 12.47
C GLU A 67 10.28 1.12 12.94
N ASN A 68 11.00 2.07 12.37
CA ASN A 68 12.26 2.59 12.93
C ASN A 68 12.00 3.94 13.59
N SER A 69 11.75 3.94 14.90
CA SER A 69 11.43 5.16 15.65
C SER A 69 12.60 6.15 15.73
N ARG A 70 13.86 5.69 15.63
CA ARG A 70 15.03 6.58 15.63
C ARG A 70 15.09 7.42 14.36
N GLN A 71 14.81 6.80 13.22
CA GLN A 71 14.79 7.47 11.92
C GLN A 71 13.40 8.05 11.56
N ARG A 72 12.38 7.82 12.40
CA ARG A 72 10.97 8.14 12.13
C ARG A 72 10.53 7.64 10.75
N GLN A 73 10.87 6.39 10.48
CA GLN A 73 10.64 5.71 9.21
C GLN A 73 9.83 4.44 9.42
N VAL A 74 9.02 4.09 8.43
CA VAL A 74 8.17 2.90 8.43
C VAL A 74 8.35 2.18 7.11
N THR A 75 8.55 0.87 7.17
CA THR A 75 8.60 -0.02 6.01
C THR A 75 7.38 -0.93 6.02
N ALA A 76 6.70 -1.07 4.88
CA ALA A 76 5.63 -2.05 4.72
C ALA A 76 5.82 -2.88 3.47
N GLU A 77 5.40 -4.14 3.52
CA GLU A 77 5.39 -5.05 2.38
C GLU A 77 4.06 -5.78 2.27
N GLY A 78 3.60 -5.96 1.03
CA GLY A 78 2.37 -6.68 0.71
C GLY A 78 2.24 -6.85 -0.80
N LEU A 79 1.59 -7.92 -1.25
CA LEU A 79 1.40 -8.23 -2.69
C LEU A 79 2.71 -8.20 -3.52
N GLY A 80 3.85 -8.52 -2.90
CA GLY A 80 5.17 -8.50 -3.56
C GLY A 80 5.75 -7.10 -3.79
N ARG A 81 5.16 -6.06 -3.19
CA ARG A 81 5.68 -4.69 -3.20
C ARG A 81 6.19 -4.29 -1.83
N ARG A 82 7.19 -3.41 -1.81
CA ARG A 82 7.81 -2.84 -0.62
C ARG A 82 7.84 -1.34 -0.77
N ASN A 83 7.29 -0.62 0.21
CA ASN A 83 7.36 0.84 0.25
C ASN A 83 7.84 1.28 1.63
N GLN A 84 8.43 2.48 1.65
CA GLN A 84 8.90 3.12 2.86
C GLN A 84 8.32 4.52 2.95
N ALA A 85 8.01 4.96 4.16
CA ALA A 85 7.64 6.33 4.44
C ALA A 85 8.47 6.86 5.59
N ALA A 86 8.86 8.12 5.52
CA ALA A 86 9.57 8.79 6.61
C ALA A 86 8.95 10.15 6.92
N TRP A 87 9.01 10.53 8.18
CA TRP A 87 8.66 11.87 8.64
C TRP A 87 9.73 12.87 8.17
N GLN A 88 9.33 13.89 7.42
CA GLN A 88 10.23 14.87 6.81
C GLN A 88 10.22 16.24 7.52
N GLY A 89 9.26 16.48 8.40
CA GLY A 89 9.12 17.77 9.07
C GLY A 89 7.69 18.04 9.50
N ALA A 90 7.50 19.11 10.28
CA ALA A 90 6.18 19.50 10.74
C ALA A 90 5.27 20.04 9.62
N ARG A 91 5.83 20.56 8.53
CA ARG A 91 5.04 21.05 7.39
C ARG A 91 4.66 19.94 6.43
N GLU A 92 5.60 19.06 6.15
CA GLU A 92 5.48 17.99 5.15
C GLU A 92 4.83 16.73 5.74
N GLY A 93 5.02 16.49 7.04
CA GLY A 93 4.59 15.27 7.71
C GLY A 93 5.35 14.04 7.18
N CYS A 94 4.66 12.91 7.08
CA CYS A 94 5.21 11.69 6.50
C CYS A 94 5.01 11.63 4.98
N ARG A 95 6.07 11.30 4.25
CA ARG A 95 6.03 11.07 2.80
C ARG A 95 6.59 9.70 2.45
N LEU A 96 6.08 9.15 1.35
CA LEU A 96 6.69 7.99 0.71
C LEU A 96 8.09 8.35 0.22
N LEU A 97 9.03 7.44 0.44
CA LEU A 97 10.36 7.49 -0.11
C LEU A 97 10.35 6.90 -1.53
N PRO A 98 11.17 7.44 -2.44
CA PRO A 98 11.29 6.94 -3.80
C PRO A 98 11.90 5.54 -3.88
#